data_AF-A0A4R2R0A8-F1
#
_entry.id   AF-A0A4R2R0A8-F1
#
_cell.length_a   1.000
_cell.length_b   1.000
_cell.length_c   1.000
_cell.angle_alpha   90.00
_cell.angle_beta   90.00
_cell.angle_gamma   90.00
#
_symmetry.space_group_name_H-M   'P 1'
#
loop_
_entity.id
_entity.type
_entity.pdbx_description
1 polymer ?
#
loop_
_entity_poly.entity_id
_entity_poly.type
_entity_poly.pdbx_seq_one_letter_code
_entity_poly.pdbx_strand_id
1 'polypeptide(L)'
;MGLSHRLLRSFMFFGIVFAVTLFTGCGAVVETEQEPIKNHEVKGPKVTEDEAKLVATSRFQVTKVENVELRTLTSVEFSYVPMDAKQLTPIYYVIKGQTTSGITTIFVSSNDTRHAFELK
;
A
#
# COMPACT_ATOMS: atom_id res chain seq x y z
N MET A 1 28.32 32.31 45.28
CA MET A 1 27.12 31.52 45.65
C MET A 1 27.21 30.17 44.96
N GLY A 2 27.27 29.08 45.75
CA GLY A 2 27.18 27.64 45.40
C GLY A 2 28.07 27.15 44.24
N LEU A 3 29.24 26.54 44.41
CA LEU A 3 29.69 25.43 45.27
C LEU A 3 28.96 24.09 45.02
N SER A 4 29.77 23.12 44.54
CA SER A 4 29.67 21.67 44.80
C SER A 4 28.57 20.91 44.04
N HIS A 5 28.79 19.70 43.51
CA HIS A 5 29.80 18.69 43.83
C HIS A 5 29.69 17.55 42.79
N ARG A 6 30.86 17.01 42.41
CA ARG A 6 31.19 15.57 42.42
C ARG A 6 30.64 14.66 41.30
N LEU A 7 31.56 14.15 40.47
CA LEU A 7 32.24 12.84 40.62
C LEU A 7 31.24 11.72 40.27
N LEU A 8 31.49 10.76 39.38
CA LEU A 8 32.63 9.88 39.22
C LEU A 8 32.17 8.96 38.06
N ARG A 9 32.96 8.55 37.08
CA ARG A 9 33.85 7.36 37.10
C ARG A 9 33.95 6.97 35.61
N SER A 10 35.01 7.29 34.88
CA SER A 10 36.35 6.72 34.89
C SER A 10 36.41 5.24 34.52
N PHE A 11 37.36 4.95 33.63
CA PHE A 11 37.92 3.67 33.17
C PHE A 11 37.17 2.96 32.02
N MET A 12 37.65 2.94 30.77
CA MET A 12 38.94 2.45 30.21
C MET A 12 38.93 0.93 29.99
N PHE A 13 39.65 0.51 28.94
CA PHE A 13 40.06 -0.86 28.54
C PHE A 13 39.15 -1.55 27.50
N PHE A 14 39.60 -1.66 26.25
CA PHE A 14 40.49 -2.71 25.70
C PHE A 14 39.77 -4.05 25.56
N GLY A 15 39.74 -4.58 24.34
CA GLY A 15 39.20 -5.92 24.10
C GLY A 15 39.21 -6.35 22.64
N ILE A 16 40.40 -6.37 22.03
CA ILE A 16 40.70 -7.28 20.91
C ILE A 16 40.54 -8.72 21.43
N VAL A 17 40.24 -9.64 20.51
CA VAL A 17 40.21 -11.11 20.64
C VAL A 17 38.81 -11.68 20.90
N PHE A 18 38.19 -12.20 19.83
CA PHE A 18 37.54 -13.50 19.94
C PHE A 18 38.01 -14.38 18.77
N ALA A 19 39.09 -15.09 19.06
CA ALA A 19 39.59 -16.19 18.27
C ALA A 19 38.57 -17.35 18.31
N VAL A 20 38.30 -17.89 17.13
CA VAL A 20 38.09 -19.31 16.82
C VAL A 20 37.68 -20.20 18.00
N THR A 21 36.39 -20.55 18.06
CA THR A 21 35.95 -21.84 18.62
C THR A 21 35.37 -22.67 17.48
N LEU A 22 36.24 -23.52 16.94
CA LEU A 22 35.86 -24.67 16.14
C LEU A 22 35.22 -25.75 17.03
N PHE A 23 34.30 -26.48 16.42
CA PHE A 23 33.88 -27.86 16.72
C PHE A 23 32.77 -28.17 17.75
N THR A 24 31.74 -28.80 17.18
CA THR A 24 30.89 -29.89 17.71
C THR A 24 29.58 -29.52 18.41
N GLY A 25 28.52 -29.46 17.61
CA GLY A 25 27.14 -29.59 18.07
C GLY A 25 26.32 -30.23 16.97
N CYS A 26 26.31 -31.55 16.92
CA CYS A 26 25.39 -32.35 16.11
C CYS A 26 23.99 -32.10 16.66
N GLY A 27 23.24 -31.20 16.01
CA GLY A 27 21.83 -31.00 16.24
C GLY A 27 21.20 -30.92 14.87
N ALA A 28 20.36 -31.90 14.55
CA ALA A 28 19.54 -31.89 13.35
C ALA A 28 18.66 -30.64 13.39
N VAL A 29 19.18 -29.54 12.83
CA VAL A 29 18.35 -28.39 12.48
C VAL A 29 17.63 -28.84 11.24
N VAL A 30 16.38 -29.25 11.44
CA VAL A 30 15.41 -29.42 10.37
C VAL A 30 15.50 -28.16 9.51
N GLU A 31 16.08 -28.29 8.32
CA GLU A 31 15.88 -27.36 7.23
C GLU A 31 14.39 -27.34 6.95
N THR A 32 13.66 -26.51 7.68
CA THR A 32 12.38 -26.02 7.22
C THR A 32 12.72 -25.26 5.95
N GLU A 33 12.55 -25.92 4.80
CA GLU A 33 12.49 -25.28 3.49
C GLU A 33 11.57 -24.08 3.63
N GLN A 34 12.18 -22.91 3.80
CA GLN A 34 11.48 -21.66 3.74
C GLN A 34 11.09 -21.52 2.28
N GLU A 35 9.84 -21.91 1.96
CA GLU A 35 9.25 -21.67 0.65
C GLU A 35 9.64 -20.26 0.21
N PRO A 36 10.17 -20.09 -1.02
CA PRO A 36 10.64 -18.80 -1.47
C PRO A 36 9.50 -17.80 -1.28
N ILE A 37 9.77 -16.74 -0.52
CA ILE A 37 8.85 -15.62 -0.36
C ILE A 37 8.48 -15.21 -1.78
N LYS A 38 7.26 -15.57 -2.21
CA LYS A 38 6.72 -15.16 -3.50
C LYS A 38 6.86 -13.66 -3.51
N ASN A 39 7.78 -13.15 -4.33
CA ASN A 39 7.85 -11.75 -4.69
C ASN A 39 6.41 -11.33 -5.00
N HIS A 40 5.77 -10.63 -4.07
CA HIS A 40 4.55 -9.91 -4.39
C HIS A 40 5.03 -8.81 -5.30
N GLU A 41 5.08 -9.14 -6.60
CA GLU A 41 5.29 -8.18 -7.67
C GLU A 41 4.38 -7.01 -7.36
N VAL A 42 4.98 -5.87 -7.01
CA VAL A 42 4.25 -4.63 -6.77
C VAL A 42 3.72 -4.23 -8.13
N LYS A 43 2.57 -4.80 -8.49
CA LYS A 43 1.89 -4.50 -9.74
C LYS A 43 1.42 -3.08 -9.64
N GLY A 44 2.08 -2.21 -10.40
CA GLY A 44 1.64 -0.84 -10.59
C GLY A 44 0.22 -0.81 -11.18
N PRO A 45 -0.42 0.38 -11.18
CA PRO A 45 -1.72 0.55 -11.80
C PRO A 45 -1.67 0.06 -13.25
N LYS A 46 -2.49 -0.95 -13.57
CA LYS A 46 -2.62 -1.52 -14.91
C LYS A 46 -3.51 -0.65 -15.80
N VAL A 47 -4.51 -0.02 -15.20
CA VAL A 47 -5.46 0.86 -15.86
C VAL A 47 -4.85 2.24 -15.98
N THR A 48 -4.96 2.84 -17.16
CA THR A 48 -4.56 4.22 -17.45
C THR A 48 -5.70 5.19 -17.11
N GLU A 49 -5.34 6.47 -16.93
CA GLU A 49 -6.33 7.53 -16.70
C GLU A 49 -7.36 7.63 -17.84
N ASP A 50 -6.91 7.47 -19.09
CA ASP A 50 -7.79 7.53 -20.26
C ASP A 50 -8.76 6.35 -20.34
N GLU A 51 -8.32 5.14 -19.97
CA GLU A 51 -9.21 3.98 -19.84
C GLU A 51 -10.24 4.19 -18.72
N ALA A 52 -9.83 4.80 -17.61
CA ALA A 52 -10.74 5.11 -16.51
C ALA A 52 -11.80 6.16 -16.95
N LYS A 53 -11.39 7.21 -17.67
CA LYS A 53 -12.32 8.18 -18.28
C LYS A 53 -13.26 7.53 -19.28
N LEU A 54 -12.75 6.61 -20.10
CA LEU A 54 -13.57 5.87 -21.06
C LEU A 54 -14.62 5.03 -20.34
N VAL A 55 -14.28 4.39 -19.21
CA VAL A 55 -15.22 3.67 -18.35
C VAL A 55 -16.28 4.62 -17.78
N ALA A 56 -15.89 5.77 -17.25
CA ALA A 56 -16.83 6.75 -16.70
C ALA A 56 -17.81 7.30 -17.75
N THR A 57 -17.33 7.61 -18.95
CA THR A 57 -18.16 8.12 -20.05
C THR A 57 -19.07 7.03 -20.63
N SER A 58 -18.54 5.82 -20.86
CA SER A 58 -19.29 4.74 -21.54
C SER A 58 -20.26 3.98 -20.64
N ARG A 59 -19.91 3.72 -19.37
CA ARG A 59 -20.76 2.95 -18.44
C ARG A 59 -21.65 3.82 -17.56
N PHE A 60 -21.19 5.02 -17.19
CA PHE A 60 -21.87 5.90 -16.22
C PHE A 60 -22.41 7.18 -16.86
N GLN A 61 -22.32 7.31 -18.19
CA GLN A 61 -22.90 8.44 -18.94
C GLN A 61 -22.36 9.81 -18.46
N VAL A 62 -21.11 9.85 -17.98
CA VAL A 62 -20.43 11.11 -17.68
C VAL A 62 -20.21 11.85 -18.99
N THR A 63 -20.81 13.04 -19.13
CA THR A 63 -20.71 13.88 -20.33
C THR A 63 -19.54 14.85 -20.26
N LYS A 64 -19.13 15.23 -19.04
CA LYS A 64 -18.00 16.12 -18.79
C LYS A 64 -17.22 15.66 -17.57
N VAL A 65 -15.91 15.44 -17.73
CA VAL A 65 -15.00 15.14 -16.63
C VAL A 65 -14.48 16.47 -16.06
N GLU A 66 -14.59 16.65 -14.75
CA GLU A 66 -14.09 17.84 -14.04
C GLU A 66 -12.71 17.60 -13.43
N ASN A 67 -12.52 16.42 -12.82
CA ASN A 67 -11.29 16.05 -12.14
C ASN A 67 -11.11 14.52 -12.20
N VAL A 68 -9.86 14.08 -12.29
CA VAL A 68 -9.45 12.69 -12.17
C VAL A 68 -8.25 12.61 -11.24
N GLU A 69 -8.37 11.78 -10.20
CA GLU A 69 -7.31 11.60 -9.22
C GLU A 69 -7.07 10.12 -8.97
N LEU A 70 -5.80 9.70 -8.89
CA LEU A 70 -5.43 8.36 -8.49
C LEU A 70 -5.12 8.34 -6.99
N ARG A 71 -6.01 7.73 -6.19
CA ARG A 71 -5.84 7.68 -4.73
C ARG A 71 -6.45 6.43 -4.11
N THR A 72 -6.16 6.21 -2.84
CA THR A 72 -6.88 5.21 -2.05
C THR A 72 -8.27 5.71 -1.66
N LEU A 73 -9.21 4.77 -1.49
CA LEU A 73 -10.54 5.09 -1.00
C LEU A 73 -10.50 5.45 0.49
N THR A 74 -11.36 6.37 0.89
CA THR A 74 -11.64 6.64 2.31
C THR A 74 -12.42 5.47 2.93
N SER A 75 -12.46 5.37 4.26
CA SER A 75 -13.22 4.32 4.95
C SER A 75 -14.71 4.32 4.58
N VAL A 76 -15.28 5.51 4.32
CA VAL A 76 -16.68 5.64 3.89
C VAL A 76 -16.85 5.10 2.48
N GLU A 77 -16.04 5.53 1.52
CA GLU A 77 -16.09 5.05 0.13
C GLU A 77 -15.83 3.54 0.04
N PHE A 78 -14.89 3.02 0.85
CA PHE A 78 -14.57 1.60 0.92
C PHE A 78 -15.75 0.74 1.40
N SER A 79 -16.70 1.33 2.15
CA SER A 79 -17.90 0.61 2.58
C SER A 79 -18.84 0.28 1.41
N TYR A 80 -18.78 1.05 0.32
CA TYR A 80 -19.56 0.84 -0.91
C TYR A 80 -18.89 -0.13 -1.88
N VAL A 81 -17.62 -0.50 -1.64
CA VAL A 81 -16.92 -1.46 -2.47
C VAL A 81 -17.54 -2.85 -2.28
N PRO A 82 -17.92 -3.53 -3.37
CA PRO A 82 -18.38 -4.92 -3.33
C PRO A 82 -17.40 -5.85 -2.61
N MET A 83 -17.89 -6.83 -1.87
CA MET A 83 -17.06 -7.66 -0.97
C MET A 83 -15.97 -8.44 -1.73
N ASP A 84 -16.29 -8.89 -2.94
CA ASP A 84 -15.40 -9.54 -3.91
C ASP A 84 -14.25 -8.63 -4.38
N ALA A 85 -14.47 -7.32 -4.34
CA ALA A 85 -13.55 -6.34 -4.89
C ALA A 85 -12.66 -5.65 -3.84
N LYS A 86 -13.00 -5.80 -2.54
CA LYS A 86 -12.20 -5.29 -1.40
C LYS A 86 -10.77 -5.86 -1.33
N GLN A 87 -10.52 -7.01 -1.95
CA GLN A 87 -9.21 -7.67 -1.95
C GLN A 87 -8.36 -7.37 -3.21
N LEU A 88 -8.91 -6.65 -4.20
CA LEU A 88 -8.27 -6.51 -5.52
C LEU A 88 -7.26 -5.37 -5.62
N THR A 89 -7.61 -4.20 -5.09
CA THR A 89 -6.71 -3.03 -5.07
C THR A 89 -7.17 -2.02 -4.04
N PRO A 90 -6.25 -1.38 -3.30
CA PRO A 90 -6.58 -0.22 -2.47
C PRO A 90 -6.64 1.09 -3.29
N ILE A 91 -6.13 1.12 -4.53
CA ILE A 91 -5.95 2.33 -5.35
C ILE A 91 -7.01 2.39 -6.47
N TYR A 92 -7.64 3.56 -6.61
CA TYR A 92 -8.70 3.84 -7.59
C TYR A 92 -8.47 5.17 -8.29
N TYR A 93 -8.90 5.24 -9.55
CA TYR A 93 -9.18 6.50 -10.22
C TYR A 93 -10.52 7.01 -9.74
N VAL A 94 -10.50 8.18 -9.12
CA VAL A 94 -11.67 8.92 -8.64
C VAL A 94 -11.97 10.00 -9.66
N ILE A 95 -13.07 9.82 -10.39
CA ILE A 95 -13.47 10.67 -11.50
C ILE A 95 -14.69 11.47 -11.06
N LYS A 96 -14.50 12.77 -10.86
CA LYS A 96 -15.61 13.69 -10.66
C LYS A 96 -16.07 14.24 -12.00
N GLY A 97 -17.35 14.15 -12.27
CA GLY A 97 -17.90 14.60 -13.55
C GLY A 97 -19.38 14.95 -13.49
N GLN A 98 -19.89 15.44 -14.61
CA GLN A 98 -21.28 15.78 -14.81
C GLN A 98 -21.94 14.73 -15.70
N THR A 99 -23.17 14.35 -15.33
CA THR A 99 -24.11 13.55 -16.12
C THR A 99 -25.32 14.41 -16.47
N THR A 100 -26.24 13.88 -17.27
CA THR A 100 -27.54 14.54 -17.50
C THR A 100 -28.36 14.73 -16.22
N SER A 101 -28.12 13.90 -15.21
CA SER A 101 -28.86 13.91 -13.93
C SER A 101 -28.21 14.80 -12.86
N GLY A 102 -26.97 15.26 -13.07
CA GLY A 102 -26.22 16.07 -12.12
C GLY A 102 -24.75 15.69 -12.00
N ILE A 103 -24.11 16.17 -10.93
CA ILE A 103 -22.70 15.87 -10.63
C ILE A 103 -22.62 14.48 -9.98
N THR A 104 -21.70 13.64 -10.47
CA THR A 104 -21.43 12.31 -9.93
C THR A 104 -19.93 12.10 -9.70
N THR A 105 -19.60 11.11 -8.86
CA THR A 105 -18.23 10.65 -8.65
C THR A 105 -18.17 9.16 -8.95
N ILE A 106 -17.33 8.80 -9.92
CA ILE A 106 -17.12 7.43 -10.37
C ILE A 106 -15.77 6.94 -9.88
N PHE A 107 -15.74 5.74 -9.33
CA PHE A 107 -14.53 5.07 -8.87
C PHE A 107 -14.21 3.94 -9.83
N VAL A 108 -13.01 3.93 -10.40
CA VAL A 108 -12.53 2.87 -11.29
C VAL A 108 -11.27 2.27 -10.69
N SER A 109 -11.24 0.95 -10.53
CA SER A 109 -10.08 0.24 -10.01
C SER A 109 -8.84 0.51 -10.86
N SER A 110 -7.71 0.79 -10.21
CA SER A 110 -6.43 0.98 -10.89
C SER A 110 -5.91 -0.29 -11.59
N ASN A 111 -6.50 -1.46 -11.27
CA ASN A 111 -6.02 -2.77 -11.74
C ASN A 111 -7.01 -3.46 -12.69
N ASP A 112 -8.29 -3.08 -12.69
CA ASP A 112 -9.34 -3.71 -13.50
C ASP A 112 -10.45 -2.73 -13.87
N THR A 113 -10.59 -2.39 -15.15
CA THR A 113 -11.65 -1.51 -15.68
C THR A 113 -13.06 -2.07 -15.51
N ARG A 114 -13.21 -3.38 -15.28
CA ARG A 114 -14.51 -4.01 -14.99
C ARG A 114 -14.99 -3.62 -13.60
N HIS A 115 -14.07 -3.41 -12.66
CA HIS A 115 -14.42 -2.95 -11.33
C HIS A 115 -14.53 -1.42 -11.32
N ALA A 116 -15.77 -0.95 -11.48
CA ALA A 116 -16.12 0.45 -11.35
C ALA A 116 -17.47 0.61 -10.67
N PHE A 117 -17.63 1.64 -9.85
CA PHE A 117 -18.87 1.96 -9.14
C PHE A 117 -19.07 3.47 -8.98
N GLU A 118 -20.31 3.88 -8.76
CA GLU A 118 -20.69 5.26 -8.43
C GLU A 118 -21.07 5.35 -6.94
N LEU A 119 -20.79 6.49 -6.30
CA LEU A 119 -21.36 6.76 -4.98
C LEU A 119 -22.84 7.12 -5.15
N LYS A 120 -23.73 6.44 -4.42
CA LYS A 120 -25.17 6.74 -4.38
C LYS A 120 -25.54 7.49 -3.11
#